data_AF-A0A350EVQ8-F1
#
_entry.id   AF-A0A350EVQ8-F1
#
_cell.length_a   1.000
_cell.length_b   1.000
_cell.length_c   1.000
_cell.angle_alpha   90.00
_cell.angle_beta   90.00
_cell.angle_gamma   90.00
#
_symmetry.space_group_name_H-M   'P 1'
#
loop_
_entity.id
_entity.type
_entity.pdbx_description
1 polymer ?
#
loop_
_entity_poly.entity_id
_entity_poly.type
_entity_poly.pdbx_seq_one_letter_code
_entity_poly.pdbx_strand_id
1 'polypeptide(L)'
;MTTNKTVSLIGAPTDIGAGMRGASMGPEAMRVAGLQRALEGHGVEVLDRGNLSGPPNPWLPPIDGYRHLDEVVAWNRTVHEAMYAELRTGRLPILLGGDHCLGIGSISAVARHCRDVGKKLRVLWLDAHADYNTAVLTPSGNIHGMPVACLCG
;
A
#
# COMPACT_ATOMS: atom_id res chain seq x y z
N MET A 1 -4.63 6.41 26.35
CA MET A 1 -4.66 6.05 24.92
C MET A 1 -4.69 4.54 24.83
N THR A 2 -5.73 3.94 24.26
CA THR A 2 -5.75 2.50 23.98
C THR A 2 -4.73 2.22 22.88
N THR A 3 -3.57 1.69 23.26
CA THR A 3 -2.63 1.10 22.30
C THR A 3 -3.39 -0.02 21.60
N ASN A 4 -3.50 0.04 20.27
CA ASN A 4 -4.13 -1.04 19.54
C ASN A 4 -3.21 -2.25 19.69
N LYS A 5 -3.63 -3.23 20.51
CA LYS A 5 -2.78 -4.37 20.85
C LYS A 5 -2.77 -5.45 19.77
N THR A 6 -3.53 -5.26 18.68
CA THR A 6 -3.65 -6.24 17.60
C THR A 6 -3.29 -5.61 16.25
N VAL A 7 -2.29 -6.20 15.60
CA VAL A 7 -1.79 -5.78 14.29
C VAL A 7 -1.93 -6.94 13.31
N SER A 8 -2.20 -6.61 12.04
CA SER A 8 -2.11 -7.56 10.94
C SER A 8 -1.01 -7.12 9.98
N LEU A 9 -0.05 -8.00 9.68
CA LEU A 9 0.94 -7.75 8.62
C LEU A 9 0.37 -8.26 7.30
N ILE A 10 0.38 -7.43 6.27
CA ILE A 10 -0.10 -7.78 4.93
C ILE A 10 1.01 -7.44 3.95
N GLY A 11 1.54 -8.42 3.23
CA GLY A 11 2.53 -8.16 2.18
C GLY A 11 1.88 -7.90 0.83
N ALA A 12 2.40 -6.94 0.08
CA ALA A 12 2.01 -6.65 -1.31
C ALA A 12 3.28 -6.54 -2.18
N PRO A 13 3.86 -7.68 -2.59
CA PRO A 13 5.16 -7.73 -3.26
C PRO A 13 5.06 -7.29 -4.73
N THR A 14 5.05 -5.99 -4.98
CA THR A 14 4.95 -5.44 -6.35
C THR A 14 5.87 -4.24 -6.59
N ASP A 15 6.39 -4.14 -7.80
CA ASP A 15 7.12 -2.98 -8.32
C ASP A 15 6.45 -2.41 -9.58
N ILE A 16 5.16 -2.75 -9.76
CA ILE A 16 4.35 -2.44 -10.94
C ILE A 16 4.23 -0.95 -11.24
N GLY A 17 4.17 -0.11 -10.21
CA GLY A 17 4.03 1.34 -10.33
C GLY A 17 5.36 2.06 -10.51
N ALA A 18 6.49 1.35 -10.41
CA ALA A 18 7.84 1.89 -10.51
C ALA A 18 8.49 1.62 -11.88
N GLY A 19 9.61 2.32 -12.14
CA GLY A 19 10.42 2.13 -13.34
C GLY A 19 11.58 1.12 -13.19
N MET A 20 11.74 0.52 -12.01
CA MET A 20 12.79 -0.45 -11.69
C MET A 20 12.23 -1.59 -10.85
N ARG A 21 12.72 -2.82 -11.08
CA ARG A 21 12.36 -3.98 -10.26
C ARG A 21 13.11 -3.99 -8.93
N GLY A 22 12.50 -4.64 -7.94
CA GLY A 22 13.15 -4.99 -6.68
C GLY A 22 12.36 -4.61 -5.44
N ALA A 23 11.48 -3.60 -5.53
CA ALA A 23 10.60 -3.24 -4.41
C ALA A 23 9.67 -4.41 -4.00
N SER A 24 9.34 -5.30 -4.94
CA SER A 24 8.60 -6.53 -4.69
C SER A 24 9.24 -7.47 -3.65
N MET A 25 10.54 -7.35 -3.38
CA MET A 25 11.23 -8.13 -2.33
C MET A 25 11.03 -7.57 -0.92
N GLY A 26 10.47 -6.36 -0.79
CA GLY A 26 10.29 -5.63 0.47
C GLY A 26 9.56 -6.43 1.56
N PRO A 27 8.42 -7.07 1.29
CA PRO A 27 7.68 -7.80 2.32
C PRO A 27 8.50 -8.90 2.98
N GLU A 28 9.20 -9.71 2.19
CA GLU A 28 10.06 -10.79 2.71
C GLU A 28 11.28 -10.23 3.44
N ALA A 29 11.90 -9.16 2.92
CA ALA A 29 13.02 -8.52 3.59
C ALA A 29 12.64 -8.03 5.00
N MET A 30 11.46 -7.45 5.18
CA MET A 30 10.95 -7.00 6.49
C MET A 30 10.67 -8.17 7.44
N ARG A 31 10.16 -9.29 6.92
CA ARG A 31 9.98 -10.53 7.70
C ARG A 31 11.31 -11.09 8.17
N VAL A 32 12.29 -11.21 7.27
CA VAL A 32 13.65 -11.68 7.58
C VAL A 32 14.34 -10.77 8.59
N ALA A 33 14.14 -9.46 8.49
CA ALA A 33 14.65 -8.49 9.46
C ALA A 33 14.00 -8.60 10.86
N GLY A 34 12.99 -9.45 11.03
CA GLY A 34 12.38 -9.75 12.33
C GLY A 34 11.28 -8.77 12.75
N LEU A 35 10.60 -8.11 11.80
CA LEU A 35 9.54 -7.12 12.10
C LEU A 35 8.48 -7.67 13.06
N GLN A 36 7.97 -8.89 12.82
CA GLN A 36 6.97 -9.52 13.69
C GLN A 36 7.51 -9.66 15.12
N ARG A 37 8.69 -10.25 15.28
CA ARG A 37 9.33 -10.43 16.59
C ARG A 37 9.55 -9.10 17.32
N ALA A 38 9.93 -8.04 16.59
CA ALA A 38 10.11 -6.71 17.17
C ALA A 38 8.78 -6.15 17.71
N LEU A 39 7.69 -6.26 16.94
CA LEU A 39 6.35 -5.83 17.38
C LEU A 39 5.85 -6.64 18.60
N GLU A 40 6.01 -7.96 18.58
CA GLU A 40 5.66 -8.85 19.69
C GLU A 40 6.48 -8.53 20.95
N GLY A 41 7.76 -8.18 20.80
CA GLY A 41 8.62 -7.70 21.87
C GLY A 41 8.12 -6.41 22.56
N HIS A 42 7.25 -5.65 21.89
CA HIS A 42 6.56 -4.48 22.44
C HIS A 42 5.13 -4.79 22.92
N GLY A 43 4.76 -6.07 23.06
CA GLY A 43 3.46 -6.50 23.57
C GLY A 43 2.32 -6.36 22.57
N VAL A 44 2.61 -6.31 21.27
CA VAL A 44 1.63 -6.33 20.19
C VAL A 44 1.33 -7.78 19.79
N GLU A 45 0.06 -8.16 19.73
CA GLU A 45 -0.38 -9.39 19.10
C GLU A 45 -0.35 -9.22 17.58
N VAL A 46 0.51 -9.96 16.91
CA VAL A 46 0.72 -9.87 15.46
C VAL A 46 0.06 -11.05 14.76
N LEU A 47 -0.66 -10.77 13.68
CA LEU A 47 -1.18 -11.77 12.76
C LEU A 47 -0.61 -11.51 11.37
N ASP A 48 0.32 -12.35 10.93
CA ASP A 48 0.82 -12.27 9.56
C ASP A 48 -0.17 -12.93 8.59
N ARG A 49 -0.70 -12.13 7.65
CA ARG A 49 -1.63 -12.59 6.60
C ARG A 49 -0.90 -13.09 5.36
N GLY A 50 0.42 -13.12 5.36
CA GLY A 50 1.23 -13.51 4.21
C GLY A 50 1.27 -12.43 3.13
N ASN A 51 1.54 -12.87 1.89
CA ASN A 51 1.56 -12.00 0.72
C ASN A 51 0.26 -12.10 -0.07
N LEU A 52 -0.26 -10.93 -0.44
CA LEU A 52 -1.26 -10.81 -1.48
C LEU A 52 -0.66 -11.19 -2.83
N SER A 53 -1.53 -11.60 -3.75
CA SER A 53 -1.18 -11.89 -5.14
C SER A 53 -1.78 -10.85 -6.06
N GLY A 54 -1.09 -10.57 -7.15
CA GLY A 54 -1.52 -9.66 -8.18
C GLY A 54 -0.74 -9.87 -9.48
N PRO A 55 -1.07 -9.10 -10.52
CA PRO A 55 -0.42 -9.25 -11.82
C PRO A 55 1.08 -8.96 -11.74
N PRO A 56 1.90 -9.66 -12.55
CA PRO A 56 3.33 -9.40 -12.63
C PRO A 56 3.59 -8.05 -13.31
N ASN A 57 4.79 -7.50 -13.11
CA ASN A 57 5.23 -6.30 -13.83
C ASN A 57 5.53 -6.63 -15.30
N PRO A 58 4.71 -6.16 -16.27
CA PRO A 58 4.85 -6.51 -17.67
C PRO A 58 6.02 -5.77 -18.34
N TRP A 59 6.58 -4.74 -17.68
CA TRP A 59 7.70 -3.93 -18.18
C TRP A 59 7.42 -3.32 -19.56
N LEU A 60 6.33 -2.57 -19.66
CA LEU A 60 5.91 -1.91 -20.88
C LEU A 60 6.13 -0.38 -20.78
N PRO A 61 6.31 0.31 -21.92
CA PRO A 61 6.29 1.78 -21.96
C PRO A 61 4.94 2.34 -21.49
N PRO A 62 4.87 3.61 -21.06
CA PRO A 62 3.62 4.23 -20.67
C PRO A 62 2.70 4.42 -21.88
N ILE A 63 1.40 4.30 -21.64
CA ILE A 63 0.32 4.62 -22.56
C ILE A 63 -0.50 5.74 -21.90
N ASP A 64 -0.70 6.85 -22.62
CA ASP A 64 -1.47 8.01 -22.15
C ASP A 64 -1.03 8.53 -20.77
N GLY A 65 0.28 8.56 -20.53
CA GLY A 65 0.87 9.04 -19.28
C GLY A 65 0.87 8.02 -18.13
N TYR A 66 0.49 6.76 -18.38
CA TYR A 66 0.45 5.71 -17.36
C TYR A 66 1.24 4.47 -17.76
N ARG A 67 2.09 3.96 -16.87
CA ARG A 67 2.60 2.59 -16.96
C ARG A 67 1.68 1.64 -16.20
N HIS A 68 1.33 0.54 -16.87
CA HIS A 68 0.69 -0.62 -16.25
C HIS A 68 -0.59 -0.28 -15.48
N LEU A 69 -1.43 0.59 -16.04
CA LEU A 69 -2.60 1.14 -15.32
C LEU A 69 -3.53 0.02 -14.83
N ASP A 70 -3.85 -0.94 -15.69
CA ASP A 70 -4.75 -2.05 -15.34
C ASP A 70 -4.16 -2.93 -14.23
N GLU A 71 -2.86 -3.19 -14.28
CA GLU A 71 -2.17 -3.96 -13.25
C GLU A 71 -2.09 -3.23 -11.92
N VAL A 72 -1.83 -1.92 -11.94
CA VAL A 72 -1.86 -1.05 -10.75
C VAL A 72 -3.26 -1.00 -10.15
N VAL A 73 -4.30 -0.91 -10.98
CA VAL A 73 -5.71 -0.97 -10.52
C VAL A 73 -6.00 -2.31 -9.86
N ALA A 74 -5.57 -3.43 -10.46
CA ALA A 74 -5.77 -4.76 -9.91
C ALA A 74 -5.09 -4.91 -8.54
N TRP A 75 -3.82 -4.50 -8.42
CA TRP A 75 -3.10 -4.52 -7.15
C TRP A 75 -3.78 -3.69 -6.07
N ASN A 76 -4.20 -2.46 -6.41
CA ASN A 76 -4.83 -1.56 -5.45
C ASN A 76 -6.22 -2.03 -5.01
N ARG A 77 -6.98 -2.73 -5.87
CA ARG A 77 -8.22 -3.40 -5.46
C ARG A 77 -7.95 -4.53 -4.46
N THR A 78 -6.95 -5.38 -4.72
CA THR A 78 -6.57 -6.46 -3.80
C THR A 78 -6.12 -5.91 -2.45
N VAL A 79 -5.26 -4.89 -2.44
CA VAL A 79 -4.81 -4.21 -1.22
C VAL A 79 -5.98 -3.56 -0.47
N HIS A 80 -6.88 -2.88 -1.19
CA HIS A 80 -8.03 -2.23 -0.59
C HIS A 80 -8.88 -3.23 0.20
N GLU A 81 -9.28 -4.33 -0.44
CA GLU A 81 -10.15 -5.33 0.18
C GLU A 81 -9.47 -6.01 1.37
N ALA A 82 -8.19 -6.37 1.24
CA ALA A 82 -7.45 -7.00 2.34
C ALA A 82 -7.31 -6.08 3.56
N MET A 83 -6.93 -4.81 3.37
CA MET A 83 -6.81 -3.86 4.46
C MET A 83 -8.15 -3.51 5.09
N TYR A 84 -9.18 -3.32 4.26
CA TYR A 84 -10.52 -3.03 4.75
C TYR A 84 -11.10 -4.19 5.58
N ALA A 85 -10.86 -5.43 5.17
CA ALA A 85 -11.25 -6.62 5.94
C ALA A 85 -10.62 -6.65 7.34
N GLU A 86 -9.31 -6.35 7.46
CA GLU A 86 -8.64 -6.31 8.76
C GLU A 86 -9.17 -5.19 9.66
N LEU A 87 -9.36 -3.98 9.09
CA LEU A 87 -9.92 -2.85 9.82
C LEU A 87 -11.31 -3.16 10.39
N ARG A 88 -12.15 -3.91 9.67
CA ARG A 88 -13.47 -4.35 10.14
C ARG A 88 -13.42 -5.32 11.31
N THR A 89 -12.30 -6.03 11.50
CA THR A 89 -12.08 -6.91 12.67
C THR A 89 -11.46 -6.17 13.87
N GLY A 90 -11.24 -4.85 13.75
CA GLY A 90 -10.64 -4.03 14.80
C GLY A 90 -9.11 -4.09 14.86
N ARG A 91 -8.47 -4.81 13.95
CA ARG A 91 -7.00 -4.92 13.86
C ARG A 91 -6.43 -3.74 13.07
N LEU A 92 -5.22 -3.30 13.42
CA LEU A 92 -4.47 -2.31 12.65
C LEU A 92 -3.69 -3.02 11.53
N PRO A 93 -4.05 -2.88 10.25
CA PRO A 93 -3.23 -3.42 9.16
C PRO A 93 -1.95 -2.60 8.97
N ILE A 94 -0.81 -3.27 8.89
CA ILE A 94 0.46 -2.74 8.41
C ILE A 94 0.72 -3.39 7.05
N LEU A 95 0.64 -2.58 5.99
CA LEU A 95 0.98 -3.02 4.64
C LEU A 95 2.51 -2.98 4.47
N LEU A 96 3.09 -4.14 4.21
CA LEU A 96 4.46 -4.27 3.75
C LEU A 96 4.40 -4.17 2.24
N GLY A 97 4.75 -3.00 1.71
CA GLY A 97 4.66 -2.74 0.28
C GLY A 97 5.79 -3.36 -0.52
N GLY A 98 5.62 -3.26 -1.83
CA GLY A 98 6.68 -2.77 -2.69
C GLY A 98 6.47 -1.28 -2.98
N ASP A 99 6.33 -0.86 -4.23
CA ASP A 99 6.33 0.58 -4.57
C ASP A 99 5.11 1.38 -4.05
N HIS A 100 5.23 2.71 -4.09
CA HIS A 100 4.28 3.63 -3.45
C HIS A 100 2.91 3.71 -4.15
N CYS A 101 2.71 3.11 -5.33
CA CYS A 101 1.39 3.10 -5.97
C CYS A 101 0.32 2.41 -5.11
N LEU A 102 0.74 1.51 -4.21
CA LEU A 102 -0.09 0.84 -3.22
C LEU A 102 -0.73 1.80 -2.20
N GLY A 103 -0.26 3.04 -2.14
CA GLY A 103 -0.87 4.13 -1.38
C GLY A 103 -2.34 4.36 -1.75
N ILE A 104 -2.72 4.14 -3.02
CA ILE A 104 -4.08 4.33 -3.53
C ILE A 104 -5.04 3.34 -2.83
N GLY A 105 -4.72 2.06 -2.86
CA GLY A 105 -5.54 0.98 -2.29
C GLY A 105 -5.55 1.03 -0.77
N SER A 106 -4.38 1.23 -0.16
CA SER A 106 -4.26 1.25 1.30
C SER A 106 -5.00 2.42 1.95
N ILE A 107 -4.78 3.65 1.47
CA ILE A 107 -5.44 4.84 2.04
C ILE A 107 -6.93 4.83 1.71
N SER A 108 -7.35 4.39 0.52
CA SER A 108 -8.77 4.29 0.20
C SER A 108 -9.52 3.30 1.11
N ALA A 109 -8.90 2.20 1.53
CA ALA A 109 -9.46 1.26 2.51
C ALA A 109 -9.65 1.92 3.88
N VAL A 110 -8.63 2.65 4.37
CA VAL A 110 -8.72 3.39 5.63
C VAL A 110 -9.78 4.50 5.52
N ALA A 111 -9.83 5.23 4.41
CA ALA A 111 -10.82 6.28 4.17
C ALA A 111 -12.25 5.71 4.21
N ARG A 112 -12.48 4.55 3.58
CA ARG A 112 -13.76 3.84 3.64
C ARG A 112 -14.11 3.45 5.08
N HIS A 113 -13.20 2.78 5.78
CA HIS A 113 -13.43 2.38 7.17
C HIS A 113 -13.73 3.59 8.07
N CYS A 114 -12.97 4.68 7.94
CA CYS A 114 -13.19 5.92 8.66
C CYS A 114 -14.61 6.47 8.43
N ARG A 115 -15.13 6.46 7.20
CA ARG A 115 -16.51 6.85 6.92
C ARG A 115 -17.51 5.92 7.62
N ASP A 116 -17.31 4.61 7.54
CA ASP A 116 -18.21 3.61 8.12
C ASP A 116 -18.33 3.75 9.65
N VAL A 117 -17.25 4.14 10.33
CA VAL A 117 -17.22 4.28 11.79
C VAL A 117 -17.28 5.74 12.27
N GLY A 118 -17.58 6.69 11.38
CA GLY A 118 -17.72 8.11 11.72
C GLY A 118 -16.43 8.78 12.22
N LYS A 119 -15.25 8.29 11.80
CA LYS A 119 -13.94 8.85 12.14
C LYS A 119 -13.41 9.77 11.05
N LYS A 120 -12.67 10.81 11.45
CA LYS A 120 -11.97 11.71 10.54
C LYS A 120 -10.62 11.11 10.13
N LEU A 121 -10.40 10.94 8.83
CA LEU A 121 -9.10 10.52 8.31
C LEU A 121 -8.08 11.68 8.37
N ARG A 122 -6.84 11.31 8.70
CA ARG A 122 -5.63 12.13 8.58
C ARG A 122 -4.54 11.27 7.96
N VAL A 123 -3.85 11.82 6.96
CA VAL A 123 -2.73 11.16 6.29
C VAL A 123 -1.47 11.95 6.62
N LEU A 124 -0.45 11.24 7.10
CA LEU A 124 0.91 11.76 7.20
C LEU A 124 1.71 11.04 6.11
N TRP A 125 2.15 11.77 5.10
CA TRP A 125 2.93 11.24 3.98
C TRP A 125 4.41 11.58 4.21
N LEU A 126 5.20 10.57 4.60
CA LEU A 126 6.63 10.73 4.84
C LEU A 126 7.40 10.12 3.68
N ASP A 127 7.79 10.98 2.74
CA ASP A 127 8.54 10.60 1.55
C ASP A 127 9.41 11.79 1.10
N ALA A 128 10.47 11.51 0.34
CA ALA A 128 11.23 12.54 -0.37
C ALA A 128 10.40 13.17 -1.50
N HIS A 129 9.37 12.47 -1.99
CA HIS A 129 8.51 12.89 -3.09
C HIS A 129 7.09 13.18 -2.61
N ALA A 130 6.42 14.13 -3.26
CA ALA A 130 5.03 14.46 -2.95
C ALA A 130 4.02 13.44 -3.52
N ASP A 131 4.45 12.62 -4.49
CA ASP A 131 3.63 11.60 -5.13
C ASP A 131 2.28 12.10 -5.67
N TYR A 132 2.32 13.33 -6.19
CA TYR A 132 1.18 14.13 -6.64
C TYR A 132 1.21 14.44 -8.15
N ASN A 133 1.96 13.68 -8.95
CA ASN A 133 1.91 13.86 -10.40
C ASN A 133 0.57 13.37 -10.97
N THR A 134 0.17 13.95 -12.10
CA THR A 134 -0.93 13.45 -12.94
C THR A 134 -0.35 12.83 -14.21
N ALA A 135 -1.18 12.15 -15.02
CA ALA A 135 -0.75 11.65 -16.33
C ALA A 135 -0.26 12.74 -17.29
N VAL A 136 -0.68 13.99 -17.09
CA VAL A 136 -0.27 15.12 -17.94
C VAL A 136 1.10 15.67 -17.50
N LEU A 137 1.40 15.66 -16.20
CA LEU A 137 2.60 16.30 -15.63
C LEU A 137 3.75 15.33 -15.41
N THR A 138 3.47 14.03 -15.37
CA THR A 138 4.48 13.01 -15.05
C THR A 138 5.63 13.00 -16.07
N PRO A 139 6.89 12.97 -15.62
CA PRO A 139 8.03 12.81 -16.52
C PRO A 139 8.27 11.35 -16.93
N SER A 140 7.62 10.37 -16.27
CA SER A 140 7.98 8.95 -16.39
C SER A 140 6.81 8.01 -16.72
N GLY A 141 5.58 8.45 -16.42
CA GLY A 141 4.39 7.60 -16.42
C GLY A 141 4.31 6.60 -15.27
N ASN A 142 5.28 6.60 -14.35
CA ASN A 142 5.31 5.67 -13.21
C ASN A 142 4.25 6.09 -12.19
N ILE A 143 3.27 5.21 -11.93
CA ILE A 143 2.13 5.52 -11.04
C ILE A 143 2.56 5.64 -9.58
N HIS A 144 3.73 5.13 -9.18
CA HIS A 144 4.24 5.32 -7.81
C HIS A 144 4.41 6.80 -7.42
N GLY A 145 4.51 7.71 -8.40
CA GLY A 145 4.61 9.16 -8.19
C GLY A 145 3.28 9.91 -8.33
N MET A 146 2.14 9.19 -8.38
CA MET A 146 0.79 9.73 -8.52
C MET A 146 -0.23 9.38 -7.40
N PRO A 147 0.04 8.51 -6.40
CA PRO A 147 -1.01 8.01 -5.51
C PRO A 147 -1.76 9.12 -4.76
N VAL A 148 -1.09 10.20 -4.35
CA VAL A 148 -1.72 11.28 -3.59
C VAL A 148 -2.61 12.13 -4.49
N ALA A 149 -2.23 12.36 -5.75
CA ALA A 149 -3.10 13.02 -6.73
C ALA A 149 -4.39 12.19 -6.94
N CYS A 150 -4.26 10.87 -7.16
CA CYS A 150 -5.41 9.98 -7.32
C CYS A 150 -6.37 10.01 -6.12
N LEU A 151 -5.85 10.13 -4.90
CA LEU A 151 -6.65 10.17 -3.67
C LEU A 151 -7.38 11.50 -3.45
N CYS A 152 -6.95 12.58 -4.13
CA CYS A 152 -7.58 13.90 -4.04
C CYS A 152 -8.72 14.12 -5.07
N GLY A 153 -8.89 13.22 -6.03
CA GLY A 153 -9.85 13.34 -7.13
C GLY A 153 -9.28 14.04 -8.35
#